data_AF-A0A0L8LG71-F1
#
_entry.id   AF-A0A0L8LG71-F1
#
_cell.length_a   1.000
_cell.length_b   1.000
_cell.length_c   1.000
_cell.angle_alpha   90.00
_cell.angle_beta   90.00
_cell.angle_gamma   90.00
#
_symmetry.space_group_name_H-M   'P 1'
#
loop_
_entity.id
_entity.type
_entity.pdbx_description
1 polymer ?
#
loop_
_entity_poly.entity_id
_entity_poly.type
_entity_poly.pdbx_seq_one_letter_code
_entity_poly.pdbx_strand_id
1 'polypeptide(L)'
;MEQRETMQKVVGILTEALELRRQARENPNSQTALTGTISTLLAETLPHIRLPASADGRAAADIVAEELGPAIVGIANCFSFAFVQLAEAHDEGRTDTSAADILRSISLQFANKPGL
;
A
#
# COMPACT_ATOMS: atom_id res chain seq x y z
N MET A 1 -8.69 -11.89 1.35
CA MET A 1 -8.29 -10.67 2.10
C MET A 1 -9.31 -9.60 1.78
N GLU A 2 -9.93 -8.95 2.77
CA GLU A 2 -10.93 -7.92 2.46
C GLU A 2 -10.24 -6.66 1.90
N GLN A 3 -10.75 -6.12 0.79
CA GLN A 3 -10.23 -4.91 0.12
C GLN A 3 -9.97 -3.74 1.10
N ARG A 4 -10.77 -3.69 2.18
CA ARG A 4 -10.63 -2.76 3.31
C ARG A 4 -9.30 -2.90 4.05
N GLU A 5 -8.89 -4.11 4.37
CA GLU A 5 -7.65 -4.39 5.10
C GLU A 5 -6.43 -4.02 4.26
N THR A 6 -6.46 -4.34 2.97
CA THR A 6 -5.40 -3.96 2.01
C THR A 6 -5.28 -2.44 1.89
N MET A 7 -6.41 -1.72 1.80
CA MET A 7 -6.37 -0.25 1.72
C MET A 7 -5.83 0.39 2.99
N GLN A 8 -6.20 -0.12 4.18
CA GLN A 8 -5.66 0.38 5.45
C GLN A 8 -4.13 0.21 5.52
N LYS A 9 -3.61 -0.93 5.10
CA LYS A 9 -2.17 -1.18 5.02
C LYS A 9 -1.48 -0.23 4.04
N VAL A 10 -2.06 -0.03 2.85
CA VAL A 10 -1.54 0.90 1.83
C VAL A 10 -1.52 2.35 2.32
N VAL A 11 -2.57 2.81 3.01
CA VAL A 11 -2.58 4.16 3.58
C VAL A 11 -1.54 4.31 4.69
N GLY A 12 -1.33 3.27 5.52
CA GLY A 12 -0.24 3.23 6.49
C GLY A 12 1.12 3.43 5.82
N ILE A 13 1.39 2.67 4.75
CA ILE A 13 2.62 2.78 3.94
C ILE A 13 2.80 4.20 3.40
N LEU A 14 1.75 4.77 2.80
CA LEU A 14 1.82 6.09 2.19
C LEU A 14 2.03 7.21 3.23
N THR A 15 1.42 7.06 4.41
CA THR A 15 1.60 8.00 5.53
C THR A 15 3.03 7.96 6.04
N GLU A 16 3.58 6.76 6.25
CA GLU A 16 4.94 6.58 6.71
C GLU A 16 5.97 7.04 5.66
N ALA A 17 5.71 6.76 4.38
CA ALA A 17 6.52 7.28 3.28
C ALA A 17 6.50 8.82 3.21
N LEU A 18 5.39 9.48 3.55
CA LEU A 18 5.30 10.93 3.58
C LEU A 18 6.14 11.54 4.71
N GLU A 19 6.08 10.96 5.91
CA GLU A 19 6.89 11.36 7.05
C GLU A 19 8.39 11.13 6.79
N LEU A 20 8.75 9.98 6.23
CA LEU A 20 10.12 9.68 5.86
C LEU A 20 10.63 10.59 4.72
N ARG A 21 9.78 10.99 3.76
CA ARG A 21 10.15 11.98 2.72
C ARG A 21 10.40 13.35 3.33
N ARG A 22 9.63 13.75 4.35
CA ARG A 22 9.87 14.98 5.11
C ARG A 22 11.23 14.92 5.80
N GLN A 23 11.54 13.82 6.48
CA GLN A 23 12.84 13.59 7.11
C GLN A 23 14.00 13.52 6.09
N ALA A 24 13.76 12.98 4.89
CA ALA A 24 14.76 12.92 3.82
C ALA A 24 15.02 14.27 3.14
N ARG A 25 14.02 15.17 3.08
CA ARG A 25 14.24 16.58 2.71
C ARG A 25 15.11 17.29 3.73
N GLU A 26 14.98 16.93 5.00
CA GLU A 26 15.82 17.44 6.08
C GLU A 26 17.21 16.77 6.09
N ASN A 27 17.33 15.53 5.59
CA ASN A 27 18.57 14.73 5.53
C ASN A 27 18.67 13.84 4.26
N PRO A 28 19.45 14.22 3.23
CA PRO A 28 19.51 13.52 1.94
C PRO A 28 19.96 12.05 1.97
N ASN A 29 20.70 11.63 3.02
CA ASN A 29 21.16 10.24 3.18
C ASN A 29 20.04 9.24 3.53
N SER A 30 18.81 9.70 3.79
CA SER A 30 17.68 8.85 4.19
C SER A 30 16.92 8.18 3.04
N GLN A 31 17.24 8.46 1.77
CA GLN A 31 16.53 7.84 0.62
C GLN A 31 16.70 6.32 0.53
N THR A 32 17.87 5.77 0.89
CA THR A 32 18.10 4.32 0.88
C THR A 32 17.31 3.62 2.00
N ALA A 33 17.13 4.30 3.14
CA ALA A 33 16.27 3.82 4.22
C ALA A 33 14.78 3.86 3.84
N LEU A 34 14.35 4.86 3.05
CA LEU A 34 12.99 4.99 2.52
C LEU A 34 12.56 3.74 1.72
N THR A 35 13.41 3.28 0.80
CA THR A 35 13.15 2.09 -0.02
C THR A 35 13.06 0.82 0.84
N GLY A 36 13.90 0.71 1.89
CA GLY A 36 13.89 -0.42 2.81
C GLY A 36 12.60 -0.51 3.63
N THR A 37 12.18 0.59 4.26
CA THR A 37 10.96 0.63 5.08
C THR A 37 9.70 0.36 4.26
N ILE A 38 9.59 0.96 3.07
CA ILE A 38 8.46 0.72 2.16
C ILE A 38 8.40 -0.75 1.74
N SER A 39 9.57 -1.37 1.47
CA SER A 39 9.63 -2.79 1.12
C SER A 39 9.17 -3.70 2.27
N THR A 40 9.49 -3.37 3.52
CA THR A 40 9.05 -4.14 4.70
C THR A 40 7.54 -4.06 4.86
N LEU A 41 6.95 -2.87 4.81
CA LEU A 41 5.52 -2.70 4.95
C LEU A 41 4.72 -3.32 3.79
N LEU A 42 5.28 -3.28 2.56
CA LEU A 42 4.74 -4.01 1.42
C LEU A 42 4.73 -5.51 1.69
N ALA A 43 5.83 -6.06 2.22
CA ALA A 43 5.92 -7.48 2.56
C ALA A 43 4.90 -7.89 3.65
N GLU A 44 4.61 -7.02 4.62
CA GLU A 44 3.56 -7.23 5.63
C GLU A 44 2.14 -7.21 5.06
N THR A 45 1.96 -6.65 3.87
CA THR A 45 0.67 -6.59 3.17
C THR A 45 0.41 -7.86 2.34
N LEU A 46 1.44 -8.67 2.09
CA LEU A 46 1.32 -9.92 1.32
C LEU A 46 0.65 -11.03 2.15
N PRO A 47 -0.10 -11.93 1.49
CA PRO A 47 -0.72 -13.07 2.16
C PRO A 47 0.34 -14.07 2.64
N HIS A 48 0.05 -14.74 3.75
CA HIS A 48 0.86 -15.85 4.23
C HIS A 48 0.51 -17.12 3.44
N ILE A 49 1.37 -17.52 2.50
CA ILE A 49 1.13 -18.67 1.63
C ILE A 49 1.61 -19.94 2.34
N ARG A 50 0.69 -20.88 2.61
CA ARG A 50 1.04 -22.20 3.18
C ARG A 50 1.22 -23.21 2.06
N LEU A 51 2.44 -23.74 1.95
CA LEU A 51 2.75 -24.80 1.00
C LEU A 51 2.59 -26.18 1.65
N PRO A 52 1.88 -27.13 1.00
CA PRO A 52 1.83 -28.51 1.47
C PRO A 52 3.23 -29.15 1.41
N ALA A 53 3.61 -29.90 2.44
CA ALA A 53 4.89 -30.62 2.46
C ALA A 53 5.02 -31.69 1.35
N SER A 54 3.89 -32.10 0.77
CA SER A 54 3.80 -33.05 -0.34
C SER A 54 3.74 -32.40 -1.72
N ALA A 55 3.78 -31.06 -1.82
CA ALA A 55 3.72 -30.37 -3.10
C ALA A 55 5.03 -30.55 -3.86
N ASP A 56 4.94 -30.93 -5.13
CA ASP A 56 6.09 -30.84 -6.03
C ASP A 56 6.39 -29.37 -6.38
N GLY A 57 7.56 -29.11 -6.98
CA GLY A 57 8.00 -27.75 -7.28
C GLY A 57 7.06 -26.97 -8.20
N ARG A 58 6.27 -27.65 -9.04
CA ARG A 58 5.32 -27.00 -9.96
C ARG A 58 4.01 -26.69 -9.24
N ALA A 59 3.49 -27.64 -8.46
CA ALA A 59 2.33 -27.43 -7.61
C ALA A 59 2.55 -26.30 -6.59
N ALA A 60 3.75 -26.18 -6.03
CA ALA A 60 4.11 -25.08 -5.16
C ALA A 60 4.11 -23.73 -5.89
N ALA A 61 4.64 -23.68 -7.12
CA ALA A 61 4.64 -22.46 -7.93
C ALA A 61 3.23 -22.01 -8.32
N ASP A 62 2.35 -22.95 -8.68
CA ASP A 62 0.96 -22.67 -9.03
C ASP A 62 0.19 -22.11 -7.82
N ILE A 63 0.36 -22.69 -6.63
CA ILE A 63 -0.24 -22.18 -5.37
C ILE A 63 0.24 -20.76 -5.08
N VAL A 64 1.54 -20.50 -5.24
CA VAL A 64 2.08 -19.15 -5.01
C VAL A 64 1.49 -18.14 -6.01
N ALA A 65 1.42 -18.50 -7.29
CA ALA A 65 0.88 -17.61 -8.32
C ALA A 65 -0.61 -17.30 -8.10
N GLU A 66 -1.39 -18.29 -7.68
CA GLU A 66 -2.82 -18.16 -7.41
C GLU A 66 -3.10 -17.24 -6.20
N GLU A 67 -2.31 -17.35 -5.14
CA GLU A 67 -2.49 -16.55 -3.92
C GLU A 67 -1.87 -15.15 -4.03
N LEU A 68 -0.69 -15.05 -4.66
CA LEU A 68 0.07 -13.80 -4.72
C LEU A 68 -0.45 -12.86 -5.80
N GLY A 69 -0.93 -13.39 -6.94
CA GLY A 69 -1.42 -12.59 -8.06
C GLY A 69 -2.52 -11.60 -7.66
N PRO A 70 -3.64 -12.05 -7.05
CA PRO A 70 -4.70 -11.17 -6.59
C PRO A 70 -4.25 -10.15 -5.54
N ALA A 71 -3.33 -10.53 -4.66
CA ALA A 71 -2.78 -9.62 -3.65
C ALA A 71 -1.97 -8.49 -4.29
N ILE A 72 -1.08 -8.81 -5.25
CA ILE A 72 -0.31 -7.80 -5.99
C ILE A 72 -1.25 -6.85 -6.74
N VAL A 73 -2.26 -7.38 -7.45
CA VAL A 73 -3.24 -6.56 -8.17
C VAL A 73 -4.03 -5.66 -7.21
N GLY A 74 -4.43 -6.18 -6.05
CA GLY A 74 -5.12 -5.41 -5.02
C GLY A 74 -4.27 -4.26 -4.48
N ILE A 75 -3.00 -4.53 -4.18
CA ILE A 75 -2.04 -3.51 -3.71
C ILE A 75 -1.82 -2.46 -4.79
N ALA A 76 -1.56 -2.87 -6.04
CA ALA A 76 -1.36 -1.97 -7.17
C ALA A 76 -2.57 -1.04 -7.38
N ASN A 77 -3.79 -1.60 -7.34
CA ASN A 77 -5.02 -0.81 -7.44
C ASN A 77 -5.16 0.22 -6.31
N CYS A 78 -4.82 -0.14 -5.07
CA CYS A 78 -4.87 0.78 -3.95
C CYS A 78 -3.86 1.94 -4.12
N PHE A 79 -2.64 1.64 -4.57
CA PHE A 79 -1.65 2.68 -4.88
C PHE A 79 -2.09 3.57 -6.05
N SER A 80 -2.61 2.99 -7.12
CA SER A 80 -3.15 3.76 -8.26
C SER A 80 -4.30 4.67 -7.83
N PHE A 81 -5.22 4.18 -7.00
CA PHE A 81 -6.33 4.98 -6.47
C PHE A 81 -5.81 6.16 -5.63
N ALA A 82 -4.92 5.91 -4.67
CA ALA A 82 -4.35 6.97 -3.84
C ALA A 82 -3.56 7.99 -4.68
N PHE A 83 -2.83 7.54 -5.71
CA PHE A 83 -2.12 8.41 -6.63
C PHE A 83 -3.07 9.31 -7.43
N VAL A 84 -4.15 8.76 -8.00
CA VAL A 84 -5.15 9.55 -8.74
C VAL A 84 -5.78 10.62 -7.86
N GLN A 85 -6.19 10.28 -6.63
CA GLN A 85 -6.75 11.25 -5.69
C GLN A 85 -5.78 12.40 -5.36
N LEU A 86 -4.49 12.09 -5.25
CA LEU A 86 -3.46 13.11 -5.02
C LEU A 86 -3.20 13.96 -6.27
N ALA A 87 -3.23 13.35 -7.46
CA ALA A 87 -3.05 14.04 -8.74
C ALA A 87 -4.23 14.99 -9.01
N GLU A 88 -5.47 14.54 -8.80
CA GLU A 88 -6.67 15.38 -8.95
C GLU A 88 -6.62 16.62 -8.04
N ALA A 89 -6.29 16.45 -6.76
CA ALA A 89 -6.16 17.58 -5.84
C ALA A 89 -5.05 18.55 -6.25
N HIS A 90 -3.94 18.04 -6.80
CA HIS A 90 -2.86 18.87 -7.34
C HIS A 90 -3.29 19.63 -8.60
N ASP A 91 -3.96 18.96 -9.54
CA ASP A 91 -4.39 19.52 -10.83
C ASP A 91 -5.52 20.55 -10.66
N GLU A 92 -6.38 20.39 -9.65
CA GLU A 92 -7.35 21.40 -9.23
C GLU A 92 -6.71 22.63 -8.56
N GLY A 93 -5.39 22.59 -8.33
CA GLY A 93 -4.65 23.68 -7.69
C GLY A 93 -5.03 23.90 -6.23
N ARG A 94 -5.56 22.87 -5.55
CA ARG A 94 -6.00 22.97 -4.16
C ARG A 94 -4.80 23.09 -3.23
N THR A 95 -4.56 24.31 -2.74
CA THR A 95 -3.50 24.59 -1.76
C THR A 95 -3.99 24.54 -0.31
N ASP A 96 -5.30 24.43 -0.10
CA ASP A 96 -5.96 24.38 1.21
C ASP A 96 -5.88 23.00 1.87
N THR A 97 -5.52 21.96 1.10
CA THR A 97 -5.55 20.56 1.54
C THR A 97 -4.17 19.93 1.35
N SER A 98 -3.62 19.32 2.40
CA SER A 98 -2.34 18.62 2.29
C SER A 98 -2.52 17.19 1.76
N ALA A 99 -1.45 16.61 1.21
CA ALA A 99 -1.41 15.19 0.85
C ALA A 99 -1.75 14.28 2.04
N ALA A 100 -1.36 14.67 3.27
CA ALA A 100 -1.69 13.92 4.47
C ALA A 100 -3.20 13.93 4.78
N ASP A 101 -3.89 15.05 4.51
CA ASP A 101 -5.34 15.15 4.71
C ASP A 101 -6.11 14.32 3.69
N ILE A 102 -5.61 14.23 2.46
CA ILE A 102 -6.16 13.36 1.41
C ILE A 102 -6.00 11.88 1.80
N LEU A 103 -4.80 11.47 2.22
CA LEU A 103 -4.55 10.10 2.69
C LEU A 103 -5.39 9.75 3.92
N ARG A 104 -5.58 10.69 4.85
CA ARG A 104 -6.46 10.52 6.02
C ARG A 104 -7.92 10.34 5.58
N SER A 105 -8.40 11.13 4.63
CA SER A 105 -9.75 11.00 4.06
C SER A 105 -9.96 9.62 3.44
N ILE A 106 -8.98 9.14 2.66
CA ILE A 106 -9.01 7.79 2.09
C ILE A 106 -9.09 6.74 3.21
N SER A 107 -8.24 6.83 4.24
CA SER A 107 -8.31 5.91 5.40
C SER A 107 -9.70 5.86 6.04
N LEU A 108 -10.30 7.03 6.28
CA LEU A 108 -11.61 7.16 6.91
C LEU A 108 -12.75 6.60 6.04
N GLN A 109 -12.69 6.79 4.73
CA GLN A 109 -13.68 6.24 3.80
C GLN A 109 -13.71 4.71 3.82
N PHE A 110 -12.53 4.08 3.92
CA PHE A 110 -12.42 2.63 3.98
C PHE A 110 -12.61 2.08 5.39
N ALA A 111 -12.41 2.87 6.44
CA ALA A 111 -12.78 2.51 7.81
C ALA A 111 -14.31 2.53 8.05
N ASN A 112 -15.04 3.43 7.38
CA ASN A 112 -16.47 3.67 7.59
C ASN A 112 -17.41 2.95 6.60
N LYS A 113 -16.91 2.01 5.79
CA LYS A 113 -17.78 1.09 5.02
C LYS A 113 -18.04 -0.18 5.85
N PRO A 114 -19.14 -0.26 6.63
CA PRO A 114 -19.62 -1.55 7.11
C PRO A 114 -20.02 -2.39 5.89
N GLY A 115 -19.70 -3.69 5.95
CA GLY A 115 -19.89 -4.64 4.87
C GLY A 115 -21.29 -4.59 4.26
N LEU A 116 -21.30 -4.77 2.94
CA LEU A 116 -22.47 -5.15 2.15
C LEU A 116 -22.28 -6.61 1.74
#